data_AF-A0A7C3K2E6-F1
#
_entry.id   AF-A0A7C3K2E6-F1
#
_cell.length_a   1.000
_cell.length_b   1.000
_cell.length_c   1.000
_cell.angle_alpha   90.00
_cell.angle_beta   90.00
_cell.angle_gamma   90.00
#
_symmetry.space_group_name_H-M   'P 1'
#
loop_
_entity.id
_entity.type
_entity.pdbx_description
1 polymer ?
#
loop_
_entity_poly.entity_id
_entity_poly.type
_entity_poly.pdbx_seq_one_letter_code
_entity_poly.pdbx_strand_id
1 'polypeptide(L)'
;SHGRACALLNPYYTVLFAPVIQDQLKTVGVIFKEAGYIEGDVKKLEGRSLGLAVAKGMIAFARDLSFPTTLKEAGATREHLDRMLTAAKNPQLKMKLQNMPTPMDAEKGDVDRLMKPVLEAAFAGDLSLIP
;
A
#
# COMPACT_ATOMS: atom_id res chain seq x y z
N SER A 1 -3.30 5.37 16.03
CA SER A 1 -3.79 6.68 15.55
C SER A 1 -3.88 6.66 14.03
N HIS A 2 -4.59 7.60 13.42
CA HIS A 2 -4.78 7.65 11.96
C HIS A 2 -3.46 7.70 11.19
N GLY A 3 -2.53 8.60 11.56
CA GLY A 3 -1.22 8.73 10.89
C GLY A 3 -0.38 7.45 10.92
N ARG A 4 -0.43 6.68 12.02
CA ARG A 4 0.29 5.39 12.12
C ARG A 4 -0.25 4.35 11.14
N ALA A 5 -1.57 4.32 10.96
CA ALA A 5 -2.20 3.40 10.00
C ALA A 5 -1.83 3.77 8.56
N CYS A 6 -1.85 5.06 8.21
CA CYS A 6 -1.44 5.52 6.89
C CYS A 6 0.04 5.21 6.61
N ALA A 7 0.95 5.49 7.55
CA ALA A 7 2.37 5.20 7.39
C ALA A 7 2.64 3.71 7.08
N LEU A 8 1.89 2.82 7.74
CA LEU A 8 2.04 1.37 7.55
C LEU A 8 1.41 0.87 6.25
N LEU A 9 0.21 1.36 5.89
CA LEU A 9 -0.55 0.83 4.75
C LEU A 9 -0.15 1.45 3.41
N ASN A 10 0.34 2.70 3.39
CA ASN A 10 0.69 3.39 2.15
C ASN A 10 1.70 2.62 1.28
N PRO A 11 2.79 2.01 1.82
CA PRO A 11 3.69 1.19 1.01
C PRO A 11 2.99 0.07 0.23
N TYR A 12 1.99 -0.56 0.83
CA TYR A 12 1.25 -1.65 0.20
C TYR A 12 0.29 -1.12 -0.88
N TYR A 13 -0.47 -0.06 -0.59
CA TYR A 13 -1.33 0.56 -1.60
C TYR A 13 -0.57 1.19 -2.76
N THR A 14 0.66 1.67 -2.53
CA THR A 14 1.57 2.15 -3.58
C THR A 14 1.78 1.10 -4.67
N VAL A 15 1.93 -0.18 -4.31
CA VAL A 15 2.10 -1.26 -5.30
C VAL A 15 0.83 -1.44 -6.13
N LEU A 16 -0.34 -1.44 -5.49
CA LEU A 16 -1.63 -1.59 -6.17
C LEU A 16 -1.87 -0.44 -7.16
N PHE A 17 -1.60 0.79 -6.74
CA PHE A 17 -1.87 1.98 -7.56
C PHE A 17 -0.79 2.25 -8.60
N ALA A 18 0.37 1.58 -8.53
CA ALA A 18 1.54 1.90 -9.33
C ALA A 18 1.30 2.09 -10.84
N PRO A 19 0.43 1.31 -11.52
CA PRO A 19 0.18 1.50 -12.95
C PRO A 19 -0.38 2.88 -13.32
N VAL A 20 -1.08 3.54 -12.40
CA VAL A 20 -1.83 4.78 -12.67
C VAL A 20 -1.27 6.02 -11.96
N ILE A 21 -0.29 5.86 -11.06
CA ILE A 21 0.38 6.97 -10.35
C ILE A 21 1.89 7.05 -10.63
N GLN A 22 2.33 6.63 -11.81
CA GLN A 22 3.75 6.48 -12.13
C GLN A 22 4.56 7.77 -11.96
N ASP A 23 4.04 8.92 -12.39
CA ASP A 23 4.75 10.20 -12.26
C ASP A 23 4.94 10.59 -10.80
N GLN A 24 3.91 10.39 -9.98
CA GLN A 24 3.97 10.62 -8.53
C GLN A 24 4.98 9.69 -7.88
N LEU A 25 5.02 8.41 -8.27
CA LEU A 25 6.00 7.44 -7.76
C LEU A 25 7.43 7.76 -8.20
N LYS A 26 7.65 8.26 -9.41
CA LYS A 26 8.98 8.72 -9.84
C LYS A 26 9.44 9.91 -9.00
N THR A 27 8.56 10.87 -8.72
CA THR A 27 8.90 12.02 -7.85
C THR A 27 9.21 11.57 -6.42
N VAL A 28 8.33 10.78 -5.79
CA VAL A 28 8.53 10.30 -4.40
C VAL A 28 9.72 9.36 -4.29
N GLY A 29 9.91 8.48 -5.28
CA GLY A 29 11.00 7.51 -5.27
C GLY A 29 12.38 8.15 -5.42
N VAL A 30 12.50 9.31 -6.08
CA VAL A 30 13.75 10.10 -6.07
C VAL A 30 14.11 10.53 -4.65
N ILE A 31 13.14 10.95 -3.84
CA ILE A 31 13.37 11.37 -2.44
C ILE A 31 13.92 10.18 -1.62
N PHE A 32 13.30 9.00 -1.75
CA PHE A 32 13.79 7.80 -1.06
C PHE A 32 15.15 7.34 -1.56
N LYS A 33 15.44 7.49 -2.85
CA LYS A 33 16.78 7.23 -3.40
C LYS A 33 17.83 8.18 -2.83
N GLU A 34 17.55 9.48 -2.81
CA GLU A 34 18.46 10.51 -2.26
C GLU A 34 18.72 10.29 -0.77
N ALA A 35 17.72 9.79 -0.04
CA ALA A 35 17.84 9.40 1.37
C ALA A 35 18.50 8.02 1.58
N GLY A 36 18.90 7.30 0.53
CA GLY A 36 19.62 6.03 0.62
C GLY A 36 18.75 4.77 0.78
N TYR A 37 17.43 4.87 0.61
CA TYR A 37 16.49 3.74 0.78
C TYR A 37 16.12 3.01 -0.50
N ILE A 38 16.53 3.52 -1.67
CA ILE A 38 16.31 2.87 -2.96
C ILE A 38 17.61 2.85 -3.75
N GLU A 39 17.99 1.66 -4.23
CA GLU A 39 19.12 1.47 -5.13
C GLU A 39 18.72 1.60 -6.60
N GLY A 40 19.68 1.97 -7.46
CA GLY A 40 19.47 2.06 -8.90
C GLY A 40 18.78 3.35 -9.36
N ASP A 41 18.28 3.37 -10.59
CA ASP A 41 17.63 4.54 -11.19
C ASP A 41 16.10 4.36 -11.24
N VAL A 42 15.42 4.89 -10.23
CA VAL A 42 13.96 4.86 -10.09
C VAL A 42 13.26 5.43 -11.32
N LYS A 43 13.84 6.42 -12.01
CA LYS A 43 13.21 7.06 -13.18
C LYS A 43 13.09 6.10 -14.37
N LYS A 44 13.89 5.03 -14.42
CA LYS A 44 13.85 3.99 -15.45
C LYS A 44 12.86 2.86 -15.16
N LEU A 45 12.29 2.83 -13.94
CA LEU A 45 11.30 1.84 -13.57
C LEU A 45 9.89 2.30 -13.96
N GLU A 46 9.03 1.32 -14.25
CA GLU A 46 7.64 1.56 -14.66
C GLU A 46 6.69 0.52 -14.05
N GLY A 47 5.41 0.88 -14.00
CA GLY A 47 4.31 0.07 -13.50
C GLY A 47 4.63 -0.60 -12.16
N ARG A 48 4.45 -1.92 -12.09
CA ARG A 48 4.67 -2.71 -10.87
C ARG A 48 6.11 -2.63 -10.35
N SER A 49 7.11 -2.63 -11.24
CA SER A 49 8.52 -2.58 -10.82
C SER A 49 8.85 -1.28 -10.08
N LEU A 50 8.30 -0.16 -10.56
CA LEU A 50 8.39 1.14 -9.91
C LEU A 50 7.67 1.13 -8.55
N GLY A 51 6.44 0.62 -8.51
CA GLY A 51 5.66 0.48 -7.27
C GLY A 51 6.40 -0.32 -6.20
N LEU A 52 6.99 -1.46 -6.58
CA LEU A 52 7.75 -2.30 -5.66
C LEU A 52 9.02 -1.61 -5.14
N ALA A 53 9.76 -0.92 -6.00
CA ALA A 53 10.96 -0.19 -5.58
C ALA A 53 10.62 0.91 -4.57
N VAL A 54 9.58 1.72 -4.85
CA VAL A 54 9.15 2.78 -3.94
C VAL A 54 8.59 2.22 -2.64
N ALA A 55 7.75 1.18 -2.69
CA ALA A 55 7.21 0.53 -1.50
C ALA A 55 8.31 -0.03 -0.58
N LYS A 56 9.32 -0.69 -1.17
CA LYS A 56 10.48 -1.19 -0.41
C LYS A 56 11.27 -0.06 0.23
N GLY A 57 11.48 1.05 -0.48
CA GLY A 57 12.12 2.24 0.09
C GLY A 57 11.35 2.83 1.27
N MET A 58 10.02 2.94 1.15
CA MET A 58 9.16 3.39 2.24
C MET A 58 9.23 2.47 3.47
N ILE A 59 9.24 1.15 3.25
CA ILE A 59 9.34 0.14 4.32
C ILE A 59 10.72 0.19 4.99
N ALA A 60 11.80 0.34 4.21
CA ALA A 60 13.15 0.46 4.74
C ALA A 60 13.29 1.71 5.63
N PHE A 61 12.77 2.85 5.18
CA PHE A 61 12.71 4.07 5.97
C PHE A 61 11.91 3.90 7.27
N ALA A 62 10.71 3.31 7.20
CA ALA A 62 9.92 3.06 8.41
C ALA A 62 10.65 2.15 9.40
N ARG A 63 11.36 1.12 8.91
CA ARG A 63 12.16 0.21 9.74
C ARG A 63 13.31 0.94 10.44
N ASP A 64 14.00 1.83 9.74
CA ASP A 64 15.08 2.65 10.31
C ASP A 64 14.60 3.52 11.48
N LEU A 65 13.37 4.04 11.37
CA LEU A 65 12.70 4.78 12.44
C LEU A 65 12.15 3.88 13.57
N SER A 66 12.44 2.58 13.57
CA SER A 66 11.87 1.60 14.49
C SER A 66 10.34 1.59 14.50
N PHE A 67 9.73 1.92 13.35
CA PHE A 67 8.29 1.90 13.17
C PHE A 67 7.82 0.53 12.66
N PRO A 68 6.66 -0.01 13.12
CA PRO A 68 6.15 -1.28 12.61
C PRO A 68 5.86 -1.20 11.11
N THR A 69 6.36 -2.19 10.38
CA THR A 69 6.25 -2.27 8.92
C THR A 69 5.12 -3.19 8.46
N THR A 70 4.60 -4.05 9.34
CA THR A 70 3.46 -4.92 9.05
C THR A 70 2.32 -4.72 10.04
N LEU A 71 1.09 -5.03 9.63
CA LEU A 71 -0.07 -4.99 10.52
C LEU A 71 0.12 -5.95 11.70
N LYS A 72 0.76 -7.10 11.49
CA LYS A 72 1.07 -8.07 12.54
C LYS A 72 2.04 -7.48 13.57
N GLU A 73 3.10 -6.80 13.15
CA GLU A 73 4.02 -6.07 14.05
C GLU A 73 3.30 -4.95 14.82
N ALA A 74 2.29 -4.33 14.21
CA ALA A 74 1.45 -3.32 14.86
C ALA A 74 0.39 -3.91 15.81
N GLY A 75 0.31 -5.23 15.96
CA GLY A 75 -0.63 -5.93 16.85
C GLY A 75 -2.00 -6.24 16.25
N ALA A 76 -2.17 -6.12 14.93
CA ALA A 76 -3.40 -6.55 14.26
C ALA A 76 -3.52 -8.09 14.27
N THR A 77 -4.75 -8.55 14.17
CA THR A 77 -5.11 -9.98 14.08
C THR A 77 -5.91 -10.24 12.80
N ARG A 78 -6.18 -11.50 12.46
CA ARG A 78 -6.99 -11.81 11.28
C ARG A 78 -8.43 -11.29 11.40
N GLU A 79 -8.98 -11.30 12.60
CA GLU A 79 -10.31 -10.73 12.88
C GLU A 79 -10.34 -9.21 12.61
N HIS A 80 -9.21 -8.52 12.81
CA HIS A 80 -9.09 -7.11 12.43
C HIS A 80 -9.10 -6.92 10.90
N LEU A 81 -8.49 -7.82 10.13
CA LEU A 81 -8.54 -7.78 8.67
C LEU A 81 -9.99 -7.97 8.18
N ASP A 82 -10.70 -8.96 8.73
CA ASP A 82 -12.11 -9.18 8.39
C ASP A 82 -12.95 -7.95 8.69
N ARG A 83 -12.76 -7.33 9.87
CA ARG A 83 -13.42 -6.07 10.22
C ARG A 83 -13.09 -4.93 9.27
N MET A 84 -11.84 -4.80 8.82
CA MET A 84 -11.43 -3.78 7.84
C MET A 84 -12.14 -3.99 6.51
N LEU A 85 -12.23 -5.23 6.03
CA LEU A 85 -12.90 -5.59 4.78
C LEU A 85 -14.41 -5.36 4.86
N THR A 86 -15.05 -5.79 5.95
CA THR A 86 -16.47 -5.51 6.20
C THR A 86 -16.73 -4.00 6.26
N ALA A 87 -15.87 -3.24 6.94
CA ALA A 87 -16.00 -1.79 7.02
C ALA A 87 -15.82 -1.14 5.65
N ALA A 88 -14.87 -1.59 4.84
CA ALA A 88 -14.64 -1.07 3.48
C ALA A 88 -15.86 -1.24 2.58
N LYS A 89 -16.64 -2.32 2.76
CA LYS A 89 -17.89 -2.58 2.02
C LYS A 89 -19.07 -1.74 2.48
N ASN A 90 -18.91 -0.88 3.50
CA ASN A 90 -19.99 0.00 3.95
C ASN A 90 -20.41 0.96 2.81
N PRO A 91 -21.70 1.03 2.44
CA PRO A 91 -22.19 1.93 1.39
C PRO A 91 -21.80 3.40 1.57
N GLN A 92 -21.63 3.87 2.81
CA GLN A 92 -21.18 5.24 3.10
C GLN A 92 -19.76 5.54 2.60
N LEU A 93 -18.96 4.50 2.31
CA LEU A 93 -17.61 4.62 1.77
C LEU A 93 -17.56 4.52 0.23
N LYS A 94 -18.69 4.29 -0.45
CA LYS A 94 -18.75 4.09 -1.90
C LYS A 94 -18.00 5.17 -2.68
N MET A 95 -18.30 6.45 -2.40
CA MET A 95 -17.63 7.56 -3.06
C MET A 95 -16.13 7.62 -2.78
N LYS A 96 -15.68 7.23 -1.58
CA LYS A 96 -14.24 7.20 -1.25
C LYS A 96 -13.51 6.13 -2.04
N LEU A 97 -14.09 4.93 -2.14
CA LEU A 97 -13.53 3.81 -2.89
C LEU A 97 -13.46 4.09 -4.40
N GLN A 98 -14.52 4.69 -4.95
CA GLN A 98 -14.57 5.01 -6.38
C GLN A 98 -13.64 6.17 -6.77
N ASN A 99 -13.23 7.00 -5.82
CA ASN A 99 -12.26 8.09 -6.03
C ASN A 99 -10.80 7.70 -5.76
N MET A 100 -10.52 6.44 -5.43
CA MET A 100 -9.13 5.96 -5.33
C MET A 100 -8.45 5.93 -6.71
N PRO A 101 -7.10 6.00 -6.78
CA PRO A 101 -6.38 5.92 -8.05
C PRO A 101 -6.74 4.67 -8.88
N THR A 102 -6.91 3.53 -8.20
CA THR A 102 -7.59 2.36 -8.75
C THR A 102 -8.99 2.31 -8.12
N PRO A 103 -10.04 2.77 -8.83
CA PRO A 103 -11.40 2.78 -8.32
C PRO A 103 -11.86 1.38 -7.92
N MET A 104 -12.61 1.29 -6.81
CA MET A 104 -13.16 0.02 -6.34
C MET A 104 -14.68 0.12 -6.18
N ASP A 105 -15.40 -0.83 -6.79
CA ASP A 105 -16.83 -1.02 -6.58
C ASP A 105 -17.08 -2.21 -5.64
N ALA A 106 -17.52 -1.90 -4.41
CA ALA A 106 -17.79 -2.91 -3.40
C ALA A 106 -18.89 -3.89 -3.81
N GLU A 107 -19.88 -3.46 -4.59
CA GLU A 107 -21.00 -4.30 -5.07
C GLU A 107 -20.52 -5.31 -6.14
N LYS A 108 -19.42 -5.00 -6.83
CA LYS A 108 -18.79 -5.87 -7.83
C LYS A 108 -17.70 -6.78 -7.26
N GLY A 109 -17.46 -6.73 -5.95
CA GLY A 109 -16.44 -7.53 -5.28
C GLY A 109 -15.01 -6.98 -5.40
N ASP A 110 -14.83 -5.71 -5.81
CA ASP A 110 -13.49 -5.13 -5.95
C ASP A 110 -12.73 -5.01 -4.62
N VAL A 111 -13.46 -4.87 -3.50
CA VAL A 111 -12.84 -4.89 -2.16
C VAL A 111 -12.14 -6.24 -1.91
N ASP A 112 -12.78 -7.35 -2.25
CA ASP A 112 -12.17 -8.68 -2.07
C ASP A 112 -11.09 -8.96 -3.11
N ARG A 113 -11.24 -8.43 -4.33
CA ARG A 113 -10.30 -8.65 -5.43
C ARG A 113 -9.02 -7.80 -5.32
N LEU A 114 -9.14 -6.57 -4.82
CA LEU A 114 -8.04 -5.59 -4.83
C LEU A 114 -7.57 -5.23 -3.43
N MET A 115 -8.48 -4.96 -2.48
CA MET A 115 -8.11 -4.51 -1.14
C MET A 115 -7.69 -5.66 -0.23
N LYS A 116 -8.38 -6.81 -0.27
CA LYS A 116 -8.02 -7.97 0.56
C LYS A 116 -6.59 -8.44 0.33
N PRO A 117 -6.07 -8.61 -0.90
CA PRO A 117 -4.68 -8.98 -1.10
C PRO A 117 -3.69 -7.91 -0.58
N VAL A 118 -4.04 -6.62 -0.65
CA VAL A 118 -3.24 -5.55 -0.05
C VAL A 118 -3.19 -5.66 1.48
N LEU A 119 -4.31 -5.97 2.13
CA LEU A 119 -4.34 -6.13 3.59
C LEU A 119 -3.61 -7.41 4.04
N GLU A 120 -3.72 -8.51 3.29
CA GLU A 120 -2.94 -9.73 3.55
C GLU A 120 -1.44 -9.48 3.35
N ALA A 121 -1.05 -8.75 2.29
CA ALA A 121 0.32 -8.29 2.07
C ALA A 121 0.82 -7.46 3.24
N ALA A 122 0.02 -6.50 3.71
CA ALA A 122 0.35 -5.65 4.84
C ALA A 122 0.45 -6.43 6.16
N PHE A 123 -0.33 -7.50 6.30
CA PHE A 123 -0.29 -8.35 7.48
C PHE A 123 0.94 -9.26 7.51
N ALA A 124 1.27 -9.89 6.38
CA ALA A 124 2.38 -10.83 6.27
C ALA A 124 3.74 -10.17 5.99
N GLY A 125 3.75 -8.93 5.49
CA GLY A 125 4.97 -8.30 4.97
C GLY A 125 5.32 -8.75 3.55
N ASP A 126 4.36 -9.27 2.79
CA ASP A 126 4.59 -9.89 1.48
C ASP A 126 3.92 -9.10 0.34
N LEU A 127 4.69 -8.25 -0.33
CA LEU A 127 4.24 -7.44 -1.47
C LEU A 127 3.85 -8.29 -2.69
N SER A 128 4.24 -9.57 -2.76
CA SER A 128 3.91 -10.43 -3.90
C SER A 128 2.43 -10.78 -4.00
N LEU A 129 1.70 -10.68 -2.89
CA LEU A 129 0.26 -10.95 -2.82
C LEU A 129 -0.59 -9.88 -3.53
N ILE A 130 -0.03 -8.70 -3.79
CA ILE A 130 -0.77 -7.58 -4.39
C ILE A 130 -0.89 -7.82 -5.90
N PRO A 131 -2.08 -7.71 -6.52
CA PRO A 131 -2.25 -7.93 -7.96
C PRO A 131 -1.49 -6.91 -8.83
#